data_AF-A0A7S1RHA7-F1
#
_entry.id   AF-A0A7S1RHA7-F1
#
_cell.length_a   1.000
_cell.length_b   1.000
_cell.length_c   1.000
_cell.angle_alpha   90.00
_cell.angle_beta   90.00
_cell.angle_gamma   90.00
#
_symmetry.space_group_name_H-M   'P 1'
#
loop_
_entity.id
_entity.type
_entity.pdbx_description
1 polymer ?
#
loop_
_entity_poly.entity_id
_entity_poly.type
_entity_poly.pdbx_seq_one_letter_code
_entity_poly.pdbx_strand_id
1 'polypeptide(L)'
;SEKAEATAESLVDAKGGLGAAVDLAPEGFAATGLSAEFSDGRSTSKFPIFRKDFTAGQVRFQFRQPCFAGVFAMEQDGVQIRDVIQSSSSKQFELVDVNIGSVRYCVEREDLQFVNVAGKYRGGKFIRSGVDKDTGDTGFTAFTPVTVYVAIDGQVDHQAAAPEGFLATGDTIDFSRASLTVKFHVYVRSFGSGKVAFHFRRRCAAGVFVVEHQESAEVDAEEREGLLSSYGAFSGESCGKGNVLKIGGASTLLGSLDKCKLACWQGDGAMQCHGFTYDKKQSKCTFHYDVMDGKVSKGKELDCYFKII
;
A
#
# COMPACT_ATOMS: atom_id res chain seq x y z
N SER A 1 -11.33 31.26 16.35
CA SER A 1 -10.93 29.84 16.24
C SER A 1 -9.43 29.81 16.08
N GLU A 2 -8.71 29.90 17.20
CA GLU A 2 -7.25 29.91 17.21
C GLU A 2 -6.73 28.49 17.42
N LYS A 3 -5.88 28.06 16.48
CA LYS A 3 -4.96 26.94 16.65
C LYS A 3 -3.88 27.36 17.63
N ALA A 4 -3.61 26.53 18.63
CA ALA A 4 -2.36 26.58 19.37
C ALA A 4 -1.51 25.38 18.97
N GLU A 5 -0.42 25.65 18.25
CA GLU A 5 0.74 24.76 18.13
C GLU A 5 1.35 24.57 19.51
N ALA A 6 1.56 23.33 19.93
CA ALA A 6 2.37 23.02 21.11
C ALA A 6 3.80 22.73 20.64
N THR A 7 4.69 23.70 20.84
CA THR A 7 6.13 23.56 20.74
C THR A 7 6.65 22.59 21.81
N ALA A 8 7.53 21.68 21.40
CA ALA A 8 8.28 20.84 22.31
C ALA A 8 9.38 21.68 22.99
N GLU A 9 9.16 22.04 24.25
CA GLU A 9 10.25 22.47 25.14
C GLU A 9 10.48 21.43 26.25
N SER A 10 11.73 20.99 26.28
CA SER A 10 12.36 20.17 27.32
C SER A 10 12.31 20.89 28.66
N LEU A 11 11.87 20.19 29.71
CA LEU A 11 12.22 20.53 31.09
C LEU A 11 12.37 19.25 31.92
N VAL A 12 13.64 18.83 31.98
CA VAL A 12 14.20 18.04 33.06
C VAL A 12 14.15 18.92 34.31
N ASP A 13 13.23 18.65 35.24
CA ASP A 13 13.48 18.80 36.67
C ASP A 13 12.29 18.29 37.51
N ALA A 14 12.33 16.99 37.78
CA ALA A 14 11.98 16.45 39.07
C ALA A 14 13.00 15.34 39.34
N LYS A 15 13.61 15.32 40.54
CA LYS A 15 14.65 14.37 40.96
C LYS A 15 14.13 12.91 41.02
N GLY A 16 13.91 12.34 39.85
CA GLY A 16 13.49 10.97 39.59
C GLY A 16 13.60 10.77 38.09
N GLY A 17 14.82 10.52 37.62
CA GLY A 17 15.10 10.29 36.20
C GLY A 17 14.25 9.15 35.65
N LEU A 18 14.17 9.05 34.31
CA LEU A 18 13.40 8.04 33.55
C LEU A 18 13.35 6.64 34.21
N GLY A 19 14.42 6.21 34.89
CA GLY A 19 14.47 4.96 35.66
C GLY A 19 13.41 4.80 36.77
N ALA A 20 13.04 5.87 37.50
CA ALA A 20 12.02 5.80 38.56
C ALA A 20 10.59 5.64 38.01
N ALA A 21 10.32 6.11 36.79
CA ALA A 21 9.02 5.94 36.15
C ALA A 21 8.83 4.50 35.63
N VAL A 22 9.91 3.81 35.22
CA VAL A 22 9.84 2.42 34.72
C VAL A 22 9.45 1.45 35.85
N ASP A 23 9.89 1.71 37.09
CA ASP A 23 9.56 0.87 38.25
C ASP A 23 8.09 0.95 38.68
N LEU A 24 7.35 1.97 38.20
CA LEU A 24 5.92 2.15 38.46
C LEU A 24 5.02 1.51 37.39
N ALA A 25 5.58 1.05 36.27
CA ALA A 25 4.80 0.49 35.17
C ALA A 25 4.11 -0.82 35.58
N PRO A 26 2.80 -1.00 35.29
CA PRO A 26 2.14 -2.29 35.44
C PRO A 26 2.85 -3.37 34.62
N GLU A 27 2.67 -4.64 35.00
CA GLU A 27 3.43 -5.74 34.40
C GLU A 27 3.23 -5.84 32.86
N GLY A 28 4.33 -5.71 32.13
CA GLY A 28 4.37 -5.77 30.67
C GLY A 28 3.85 -4.52 29.95
N PHE A 29 3.64 -3.41 30.65
CA PHE A 29 3.35 -2.12 30.01
C PHE A 29 4.66 -1.39 29.67
N ALA A 30 4.69 -0.76 28.49
CA ALA A 30 5.79 0.07 28.02
C ALA A 30 5.52 1.55 28.34
N ALA A 31 6.55 2.29 28.75
CA ALA A 31 6.46 3.73 28.90
C ALA A 31 6.28 4.40 27.54
N THR A 32 5.34 5.33 27.43
CA THR A 32 5.08 6.05 26.16
C THR A 32 5.90 7.33 26.01
N GLY A 33 6.51 7.81 27.11
CA GLY A 33 7.13 9.13 27.17
C GLY A 33 6.13 10.29 27.31
N LEU A 34 4.83 10.00 27.31
CA LEU A 34 3.76 10.99 27.51
C LEU A 34 3.38 11.09 28.99
N SER A 35 2.78 12.21 29.37
CA SER A 35 2.19 12.43 30.69
C SER A 35 0.81 13.07 30.59
N ALA A 36 -0.13 12.66 31.45
CA ALA A 36 -1.40 13.33 31.65
C ALA A 36 -1.31 14.28 32.87
N GLU A 37 -1.95 15.44 32.79
CA GLU A 37 -2.11 16.32 33.94
C GLU A 37 -3.37 15.94 34.72
N PHE A 38 -3.21 15.72 36.01
CA PHE A 38 -4.30 15.48 36.94
C PHE A 38 -4.35 16.63 37.94
N SER A 39 -5.54 17.17 38.17
CA SER A 39 -5.77 18.15 39.20
C SER A 39 -6.81 17.65 40.20
N ASP A 40 -6.51 17.84 41.48
CA ASP A 40 -7.45 17.60 42.60
C ASP A 40 -8.23 18.86 43.00
N GLY A 41 -8.13 19.93 42.19
CA GLY A 41 -8.71 21.25 42.47
C GLY A 41 -7.87 22.13 43.40
N ARG A 42 -6.74 21.65 43.92
CA ARG A 42 -5.79 22.43 44.75
C ARG A 42 -4.39 22.45 44.18
N SER A 43 -4.01 21.40 43.48
CA SER A 43 -2.72 21.21 42.84
C SER A 43 -2.88 20.50 41.50
N THR A 44 -1.83 20.54 40.68
CA THR A 44 -1.74 19.77 39.45
C THR A 44 -0.49 18.90 39.51
N SER A 45 -0.63 17.63 39.15
CA SER A 45 0.45 16.64 39.09
C SER A 45 0.49 15.98 37.73
N LYS A 46 1.69 15.60 37.26
CA LYS A 46 1.88 14.88 36.00
C LYS A 46 1.95 13.38 36.25
N PHE A 47 1.08 12.62 35.58
CA PHE A 47 1.02 11.17 35.61
C PHE A 47 1.66 10.60 34.36
N PRO A 48 2.70 9.75 34.44
CA PRO A 48 3.26 9.09 33.27
C PRO A 48 2.24 8.12 32.63
N ILE A 49 2.22 8.07 31.31
CA ILE A 49 1.34 7.18 30.55
C ILE A 49 2.13 5.94 30.11
N PHE A 50 1.57 4.77 30.43
CA PHE A 50 2.07 3.48 29.98
C PHE A 50 1.05 2.81 29.07
N ARG A 51 1.53 2.03 28.10
CA ARG A 51 0.69 1.32 27.13
C ARG A 51 1.05 -0.16 27.07
N LYS A 52 0.01 -0.99 26.93
CA LYS A 52 0.13 -2.40 26.57
C LYS A 52 -1.03 -2.74 25.65
N ASP A 53 -0.70 -3.42 24.55
CA ASP A 53 -1.71 -3.93 23.64
C ASP A 53 -2.13 -5.33 24.12
N PHE A 54 -3.44 -5.61 24.05
CA PHE A 54 -4.01 -6.88 24.46
C PHE A 54 -4.77 -7.50 23.30
N THR A 55 -4.74 -8.83 23.20
CA THR A 55 -5.65 -9.55 22.30
C THR A 55 -7.09 -9.43 22.78
N ALA A 56 -8.05 -9.43 21.85
CA ALA A 56 -9.47 -9.45 22.18
C ALA A 56 -9.81 -10.56 23.17
N GLY A 57 -10.63 -10.24 24.18
CA GLY A 57 -11.03 -11.16 25.24
C GLY A 57 -10.90 -10.55 26.63
N GLN A 58 -10.90 -11.41 27.66
CA GLN A 58 -10.75 -10.95 29.03
C GLN A 58 -9.32 -10.48 29.30
N VAL A 59 -9.17 -9.19 29.58
CA VAL A 59 -7.88 -8.57 29.93
C VAL A 59 -7.69 -8.56 31.45
N ARG A 60 -6.51 -9.01 31.90
CA ARG A 60 -6.07 -8.93 33.30
C ARG A 60 -4.62 -8.45 33.37
N PHE A 61 -4.34 -7.54 34.28
CA PHE A 61 -3.00 -7.09 34.63
C PHE A 61 -2.97 -6.65 36.09
N GLN A 62 -1.77 -6.55 36.66
CA GLN A 62 -1.57 -6.12 38.04
C GLN A 62 -0.63 -4.91 38.09
N PHE A 63 -0.94 -3.99 39.00
CA PHE A 63 0.00 -2.95 39.40
C PHE A 63 1.05 -3.57 40.33
N ARG A 64 2.31 -3.17 40.19
CA ARG A 64 3.42 -3.73 40.97
C ARG A 64 3.37 -3.35 42.45
N GLN A 65 2.68 -2.26 42.77
CA GLN A 65 2.46 -1.77 44.11
C GLN A 65 1.18 -0.93 44.16
N PRO A 66 0.60 -0.68 45.35
CA PRO A 66 -0.53 0.25 45.49
C PRO A 66 -0.14 1.63 44.97
N CYS A 67 -0.95 2.18 44.04
CA CYS A 67 -0.74 3.50 43.49
C CYS A 67 -2.07 4.16 43.11
N PHE A 68 -2.05 5.47 42.95
CA PHE A 68 -3.15 6.21 42.34
C PHE A 68 -2.97 6.19 40.82
N ALA A 69 -3.90 5.59 40.09
CA ALA A 69 -3.79 5.40 38.65
C ALA A 69 -5.16 5.48 37.96
N GLY A 70 -5.16 6.04 36.75
CA GLY A 70 -6.27 5.91 35.79
C GLY A 70 -6.01 4.74 34.85
N VAL A 71 -7.05 3.95 34.57
CA VAL A 71 -7.00 2.89 33.55
C VAL A 71 -7.92 3.29 32.41
N PHE A 72 -7.36 3.39 31.21
CA PHE A 72 -8.11 3.63 29.99
C PHE A 72 -8.06 2.37 29.14
N ALA A 73 -9.22 1.78 28.88
CA ALA A 73 -9.36 0.74 27.87
C ALA A 73 -9.80 1.43 26.58
N MET A 74 -8.93 1.41 25.58
CA MET A 74 -9.24 1.95 24.26
C MET A 74 -9.29 0.80 23.27
N GLU A 75 -10.17 0.92 22.28
CA GLU A 75 -10.07 0.07 21.11
C GLU A 75 -8.72 0.32 20.44
N GLN A 76 -8.06 -0.76 20.01
CA GLN A 76 -6.77 -0.61 19.37
C GLN A 76 -7.03 -0.13 17.94
N ASP A 77 -6.78 1.15 17.70
CA ASP A 77 -6.95 1.75 16.37
C ASP A 77 -6.13 0.99 15.32
N GLY A 78 -6.78 0.69 14.20
CA GLY A 78 -6.16 0.05 13.04
C GLY A 78 -6.26 -1.47 13.01
N VAL A 79 -5.65 -2.05 11.99
CA VAL A 79 -5.80 -3.48 11.68
C VAL A 79 -5.13 -4.36 12.71
N GLN A 80 -5.87 -5.37 13.20
CA GLN A 80 -5.33 -6.40 14.07
C GLN A 80 -5.14 -7.71 13.30
N ILE A 81 -3.91 -8.23 13.29
CA ILE A 81 -3.56 -9.54 12.74
C ILE A 81 -2.62 -10.28 13.69
N ARG A 82 -2.66 -11.62 13.65
CA ARG A 82 -1.75 -12.51 14.41
C ARG A 82 -1.38 -13.74 13.60
N ASP A 83 -0.64 -14.67 14.20
CA ASP A 83 -0.29 -15.97 13.61
C ASP A 83 0.32 -15.82 12.21
N VAL A 84 1.19 -14.83 12.04
CA VAL A 84 1.78 -14.48 10.75
C VAL A 84 2.68 -15.61 10.28
N ILE A 85 2.44 -16.06 9.05
CA ILE A 85 3.25 -17.03 8.31
C ILE A 85 3.85 -16.28 7.12
N GLN A 86 5.15 -16.45 6.89
CA GLN A 86 5.85 -15.81 5.78
C GLN A 86 6.75 -16.83 5.11
N SER A 87 6.58 -17.00 3.80
CA SER A 87 7.57 -17.66 2.97
C SER A 87 8.50 -16.59 2.40
N SER A 88 9.68 -16.46 2.99
CA SER A 88 10.65 -15.45 2.59
C SER A 88 12.08 -15.93 2.83
N SER A 89 13.05 -15.20 2.28
CA SER A 89 14.49 -15.45 2.49
C SER A 89 14.91 -15.42 3.96
N SER A 90 14.10 -14.80 4.83
CA SER A 90 14.27 -14.79 6.27
C SER A 90 13.11 -15.46 6.99
N LYS A 91 13.41 -16.11 8.12
CA LYS A 91 12.37 -16.63 9.05
C LYS A 91 11.90 -15.57 10.05
N GLN A 92 12.55 -14.41 10.08
CA GLN A 92 12.17 -13.31 10.95
C GLN A 92 11.18 -12.39 10.25
N PHE A 93 10.21 -11.90 11.01
CA PHE A 93 9.28 -10.89 10.56
C PHE A 93 8.96 -9.92 11.70
N GLU A 94 8.49 -8.74 11.32
CA GLU A 94 7.97 -7.74 12.24
C GLU A 94 6.68 -7.14 11.67
N LEU A 95 5.71 -6.87 12.54
CA LEU A 95 4.53 -6.11 12.19
C LEU A 95 4.80 -4.63 12.47
N VAL A 96 4.77 -3.84 11.41
CA VAL A 96 5.06 -2.40 11.47
C VAL A 96 3.78 -1.63 11.21
N ASP A 97 3.44 -0.70 12.09
CA ASP A 97 2.35 0.24 11.84
C ASP A 97 2.68 1.13 10.63
N VAL A 98 1.78 1.18 9.66
CA VAL A 98 1.96 2.00 8.48
C VAL A 98 1.58 3.44 8.80
N ASN A 99 2.60 4.26 8.91
CA ASN A 99 2.48 5.71 8.91
C ASN A 99 2.67 6.25 7.49
N ILE A 100 2.12 7.44 7.22
CA ILE A 100 2.30 8.11 5.93
C ILE A 100 3.79 8.44 5.71
N GLY A 101 4.25 8.41 4.45
CA GLY A 101 5.60 8.80 4.09
C GLY A 101 6.50 7.63 3.74
N SER A 102 7.07 6.93 4.72
CA SER A 102 8.00 5.82 4.47
C SER A 102 7.91 4.69 5.48
N VAL A 103 8.24 3.48 5.02
CA VAL A 103 8.41 2.29 5.87
C VAL A 103 9.66 1.53 5.44
N ARG A 104 10.45 1.07 6.42
CA ARG A 104 11.61 0.20 6.14
C ARG A 104 11.14 -1.11 5.53
N TYR A 105 11.77 -1.53 4.45
CA TYR A 105 11.32 -2.63 3.59
C TYR A 105 11.49 -4.02 4.21
N CYS A 106 12.66 -4.30 4.78
CA CYS A 106 13.03 -5.63 5.26
C CYS A 106 13.77 -5.58 6.59
N VAL A 107 13.84 -6.71 7.28
CA VAL A 107 14.48 -6.84 8.60
C VAL A 107 16.01 -6.84 8.52
N GLU A 108 16.60 -7.28 7.42
CA GLU A 108 18.05 -7.48 7.29
C GLU A 108 18.82 -6.21 6.92
N ARG A 109 18.13 -5.22 6.32
CA ARG A 109 18.76 -4.01 5.80
C ARG A 109 18.00 -2.74 6.16
N GLU A 110 18.73 -1.73 6.59
CA GLU A 110 18.20 -0.41 6.97
C GLU A 110 18.13 0.56 5.80
N ASP A 111 18.96 0.36 4.77
CA ASP A 111 19.04 1.25 3.61
C ASP A 111 17.93 1.02 2.57
N LEU A 112 17.02 0.08 2.83
CA LEU A 112 15.92 -0.29 1.94
C LEU A 112 14.59 0.17 2.53
N GLN A 113 13.86 0.99 1.79
CA GLN A 113 12.62 1.58 2.26
C GLN A 113 11.61 1.74 1.13
N PHE A 114 10.33 1.53 1.46
CA PHE A 114 9.25 2.13 0.69
C PHE A 114 9.13 3.60 1.08
N VAL A 115 9.05 4.47 0.08
CA VAL A 115 8.86 5.91 0.24
C VAL A 115 7.61 6.35 -0.52
N ASN A 116 7.12 7.54 -0.22
CA ASN A 116 5.85 8.05 -0.76
C ASN A 116 4.68 7.09 -0.54
N VAL A 117 4.65 6.40 0.60
CA VAL A 117 3.57 5.47 0.96
C VAL A 117 2.28 6.27 1.09
N ALA A 118 1.32 5.97 0.22
CA ALA A 118 0.06 6.71 0.09
C ALA A 118 -0.82 6.60 1.35
N GLY A 119 -1.67 7.61 1.57
CA GLY A 119 -2.55 7.70 2.73
C GLY A 119 -3.51 6.52 2.90
N LYS A 120 -3.86 5.82 1.81
CA LYS A 120 -4.74 4.64 1.86
C LYS A 120 -4.18 3.45 2.66
N TYR A 121 -2.88 3.45 2.95
CA TYR A 121 -2.24 2.42 3.76
C TYR A 121 -2.19 2.78 5.25
N ARG A 122 -2.53 4.03 5.62
CA ARG A 122 -2.43 4.53 6.99
C ARG A 122 -3.31 3.72 7.94
N GLY A 123 -2.79 3.39 9.12
CA GLY A 123 -3.51 2.60 10.13
C GLY A 123 -3.55 1.09 9.83
N GLY A 124 -2.95 0.67 8.70
CA GLY A 124 -2.69 -0.74 8.41
C GLY A 124 -1.40 -1.25 9.06
N LYS A 125 -1.12 -2.53 8.80
CA LYS A 125 0.13 -3.22 9.16
C LYS A 125 0.93 -3.51 7.91
N PHE A 126 2.23 -3.25 7.96
CA PHE A 126 3.19 -3.76 7.01
C PHE A 126 3.89 -4.98 7.60
N ILE A 127 3.84 -6.11 6.88
CA ILE A 127 4.54 -7.32 7.29
C ILE A 127 5.97 -7.23 6.77
N ARG A 128 6.86 -6.69 7.61
CA ARG A 128 8.28 -6.54 7.30
C ARG A 128 8.97 -7.89 7.49
N SER A 129 9.40 -8.52 6.41
CA SER A 129 10.11 -9.80 6.42
C SER A 129 11.36 -9.75 5.54
N GLY A 130 11.84 -10.89 5.04
CA GLY A 130 13.04 -10.95 4.23
C GLY A 130 12.93 -10.19 2.90
N VAL A 131 14.09 -9.88 2.30
CA VAL A 131 14.16 -9.13 1.03
C VAL A 131 13.34 -9.79 -0.07
N ASP A 132 13.48 -11.11 -0.21
CA ASP A 132 12.72 -11.90 -1.19
C ASP A 132 11.59 -12.65 -0.52
N LYS A 133 10.45 -12.69 -1.20
CA LYS A 133 9.33 -13.58 -0.89
C LYS A 133 9.43 -14.82 -1.76
N ASP A 134 9.25 -15.98 -1.14
CA ASP A 134 9.30 -17.29 -1.79
C ASP A 134 7.88 -17.77 -2.16
N THR A 135 7.78 -18.96 -2.75
CA THR A 135 6.52 -19.53 -3.26
C THR A 135 5.74 -20.35 -2.25
N GLY A 136 6.15 -20.37 -0.98
CA GLY A 136 5.41 -21.05 0.08
C GLY A 136 4.32 -20.17 0.67
N ASP A 137 3.64 -20.72 1.69
CA ASP A 137 2.53 -20.03 2.35
C ASP A 137 2.96 -18.71 3.00
N THR A 138 2.17 -17.68 2.71
CA THR A 138 2.21 -16.36 3.32
C THR A 138 0.81 -16.06 3.84
N GLY A 139 0.68 -15.65 5.09
CA GLY A 139 -0.65 -15.52 5.69
C GLY A 139 -0.62 -15.00 7.11
N PHE A 140 -1.81 -14.90 7.70
CA PHE A 140 -2.05 -14.43 9.05
C PHE A 140 -3.51 -14.74 9.44
N THR A 141 -3.85 -14.56 10.71
CA THR A 141 -5.24 -14.54 11.19
C THR A 141 -5.68 -13.10 11.38
N ALA A 142 -6.73 -12.68 10.66
CA ALA A 142 -7.37 -11.37 10.78
C ALA A 142 -8.53 -11.42 11.77
N PHE A 143 -8.67 -10.40 12.63
CA PHE A 143 -9.80 -10.31 13.56
C PHE A 143 -11.05 -9.70 12.91
N THR A 144 -10.85 -8.80 11.96
CA THR A 144 -11.88 -8.15 11.14
C THR A 144 -11.62 -8.44 9.65
N PRO A 145 -12.59 -8.20 8.75
CA PRO A 145 -12.31 -8.18 7.32
C PRO A 145 -11.18 -7.20 6.98
N VAL A 146 -10.31 -7.58 6.04
CA VAL A 146 -9.12 -6.82 5.68
C VAL A 146 -8.96 -6.73 4.17
N THR A 147 -8.21 -5.72 3.73
CA THR A 147 -7.68 -5.64 2.37
C THR A 147 -6.17 -5.83 2.41
N VAL A 148 -5.66 -6.76 1.62
CA VAL A 148 -4.23 -7.02 1.47
C VAL A 148 -3.75 -6.38 0.19
N TYR A 149 -2.74 -5.53 0.30
CA TYR A 149 -1.98 -5.02 -0.82
C TYR A 149 -0.60 -5.66 -0.89
N VAL A 150 -0.23 -6.10 -2.09
CA VAL A 150 1.08 -6.67 -2.37
C VAL A 150 1.78 -5.78 -3.38
N ALA A 151 2.89 -5.16 -2.97
CA ALA A 151 3.72 -4.34 -3.85
C ALA A 151 4.89 -5.20 -4.36
N ILE A 152 5.05 -5.38 -5.66
CA ILE A 152 6.04 -6.28 -6.29
C ILE A 152 7.00 -5.47 -7.16
N ASP A 153 8.30 -5.79 -7.07
CA ASP A 153 9.35 -5.13 -7.86
C ASP A 153 9.02 -5.10 -9.37
N GLY A 154 8.93 -3.88 -9.93
CA GLY A 154 8.63 -3.65 -11.34
C GLY A 154 9.80 -3.90 -12.30
N GLN A 155 11.01 -4.18 -11.80
CA GLN A 155 12.15 -4.55 -12.64
C GLN A 155 12.09 -6.01 -13.13
N VAL A 156 11.20 -6.80 -12.54
CA VAL A 156 10.90 -8.17 -12.97
C VAL A 156 9.48 -8.22 -13.54
N ASP A 157 9.12 -9.33 -14.19
CA ASP A 157 7.75 -9.61 -14.63
C ASP A 157 6.79 -9.84 -13.41
N HIS A 158 6.45 -8.75 -12.75
CA HIS A 158 5.67 -8.71 -11.51
C HIS A 158 4.31 -9.37 -11.66
N GLN A 159 3.72 -9.36 -12.86
CA GLN A 159 2.46 -10.05 -13.15
C GLN A 159 2.60 -11.55 -12.96
N ALA A 160 3.63 -12.20 -13.50
CA ALA A 160 3.83 -13.62 -13.28
C ALA A 160 4.18 -13.97 -11.83
N ALA A 161 4.63 -13.02 -11.01
CA ALA A 161 4.93 -13.23 -9.59
C ALA A 161 3.74 -13.04 -8.66
N ALA A 162 2.77 -12.21 -9.05
CA ALA A 162 1.63 -11.85 -8.22
C ALA A 162 0.88 -13.08 -7.68
N PRO A 163 0.40 -13.06 -6.42
CA PRO A 163 -0.37 -14.17 -5.89
C PRO A 163 -1.67 -14.42 -6.69
N GLU A 164 -2.16 -15.66 -6.65
CA GLU A 164 -3.43 -16.00 -7.30
C GLU A 164 -4.62 -15.23 -6.70
N GLY A 165 -5.52 -14.76 -7.57
CA GLY A 165 -6.71 -14.00 -7.19
C GLY A 165 -6.45 -12.56 -6.74
N PHE A 166 -5.20 -12.08 -6.81
CA PHE A 166 -4.89 -10.67 -6.59
C PHE A 166 -4.97 -9.90 -7.92
N LEU A 167 -5.59 -8.72 -7.86
CA LEU A 167 -5.85 -7.87 -9.02
C LEU A 167 -4.84 -6.72 -9.09
N ALA A 168 -4.37 -6.39 -10.29
CA ALA A 168 -3.44 -5.27 -10.47
C ALA A 168 -4.17 -3.94 -10.33
N THR A 169 -3.78 -3.10 -9.37
CA THR A 169 -4.47 -1.81 -9.16
C THR A 169 -4.02 -0.74 -10.16
N GLY A 170 -2.85 -0.93 -10.78
CA GLY A 170 -2.18 0.09 -11.59
C GLY A 170 -1.40 1.12 -10.78
N ASP A 171 -1.50 1.08 -9.45
CA ASP A 171 -0.69 1.92 -8.58
C ASP A 171 0.74 1.40 -8.46
N THR A 172 1.61 2.29 -8.01
CA THR A 172 2.98 1.93 -7.64
C THR A 172 3.34 2.53 -6.28
N ILE A 173 4.24 1.86 -5.57
CA ILE A 173 4.93 2.40 -4.39
C ILE A 173 6.41 2.56 -4.75
N ASP A 174 7.01 3.67 -4.33
CA ASP A 174 8.43 3.91 -4.56
C ASP A 174 9.26 3.10 -3.60
N PHE A 175 10.19 2.32 -4.13
CA PHE A 175 11.22 1.63 -3.37
C PHE A 175 12.54 2.36 -3.56
N SER A 176 13.14 2.82 -2.47
CA SER A 176 14.42 3.52 -2.47
C SER A 176 15.51 2.61 -1.90
N ARG A 177 16.63 2.56 -2.64
CA ARG A 177 17.89 1.92 -2.24
C ARG A 177 19.03 2.86 -2.61
N ALA A 178 19.67 3.45 -1.60
CA ALA A 178 20.71 4.46 -1.81
C ALA A 178 20.25 5.58 -2.78
N SER A 179 20.88 5.71 -3.94
CA SER A 179 20.53 6.71 -4.97
C SER A 179 19.53 6.21 -6.02
N LEU A 180 19.07 4.96 -5.94
CA LEU A 180 18.15 4.36 -6.89
C LEU A 180 16.71 4.35 -6.34
N THR A 181 15.77 4.76 -7.19
CA THR A 181 14.33 4.60 -6.95
C THR A 181 13.75 3.63 -7.97
N VAL A 182 13.08 2.59 -7.49
CA VAL A 182 12.39 1.56 -8.27
C VAL A 182 10.89 1.64 -7.99
N LYS A 183 10.04 1.39 -8.99
CA LYS A 183 8.59 1.34 -8.80
C LYS A 183 8.16 -0.10 -8.50
N PHE A 184 7.44 -0.30 -7.41
CA PHE A 184 6.82 -1.58 -7.08
C PHE A 184 5.35 -1.52 -7.46
N HIS A 185 4.88 -2.44 -8.32
CA HIS A 185 3.49 -2.51 -8.76
C HIS A 185 2.60 -3.11 -7.69
N VAL A 186 1.46 -2.47 -7.44
CA VAL A 186 0.55 -2.86 -6.37
C VAL A 186 -0.55 -3.77 -6.91
N TYR A 187 -0.79 -4.82 -6.15
CA TYR A 187 -1.88 -5.77 -6.32
C TYR A 187 -2.76 -5.77 -5.07
N VAL A 188 -4.04 -6.05 -5.22
CA VAL A 188 -5.02 -6.02 -4.14
C VAL A 188 -5.83 -7.31 -4.06
N ARG A 189 -6.16 -7.72 -2.84
CA ARG A 189 -7.20 -8.70 -2.56
C ARG A 189 -7.84 -8.48 -1.18
N SER A 190 -9.14 -8.63 -1.06
CA SER A 190 -9.88 -8.57 0.19
C SER A 190 -10.11 -9.95 0.77
N PHE A 191 -10.15 -10.02 2.09
CA PHE A 191 -10.45 -11.24 2.83
C PHE A 191 -11.42 -10.92 3.96
N GLY A 192 -12.29 -11.89 4.27
CA GLY A 192 -13.08 -11.85 5.51
C GLY A 192 -12.19 -11.98 6.75
N SER A 193 -12.81 -11.91 7.93
CA SER A 193 -12.11 -12.24 9.17
C SER A 193 -11.73 -13.73 9.21
N GLY A 194 -10.72 -14.08 10.01
CA GLY A 194 -10.21 -15.43 10.16
C GLY A 194 -8.88 -15.66 9.43
N LYS A 195 -8.63 -16.90 9.02
CA LYS A 195 -7.34 -17.30 8.43
C LYS A 195 -7.23 -16.80 6.99
N VAL A 196 -6.21 -15.98 6.74
CA VAL A 196 -5.80 -15.50 5.42
C VAL A 196 -4.53 -16.25 5.01
N ALA A 197 -4.50 -16.77 3.79
CA ALA A 197 -3.32 -17.42 3.22
C ALA A 197 -3.28 -17.21 1.70
N PHE A 198 -2.09 -16.96 1.19
CA PHE A 198 -1.77 -16.83 -0.23
C PHE A 198 -0.29 -17.17 -0.44
N HIS A 199 0.14 -17.36 -1.68
CA HIS A 199 1.54 -17.60 -2.02
C HIS A 199 1.90 -16.83 -3.28
N PHE A 200 3.15 -16.41 -3.40
CA PHE A 200 3.66 -15.83 -4.63
C PHE A 200 3.86 -16.93 -5.67
N ARG A 201 3.57 -16.64 -6.94
CA ARG A 201 3.71 -17.62 -8.02
C ARG A 201 5.16 -17.92 -8.38
N ARG A 202 6.08 -17.03 -8.01
CA ARG A 202 7.54 -17.21 -8.12
C ARG A 202 8.24 -16.34 -7.08
N ARG A 203 9.51 -16.64 -6.80
CA ARG A 203 10.34 -15.82 -5.92
C ARG A 203 10.47 -14.39 -6.46
N CYS A 204 10.23 -13.38 -5.61
CA CYS A 204 10.34 -11.97 -5.99
C CYS A 204 10.57 -11.06 -4.77
N ALA A 205 11.11 -9.86 -5.00
CA ALA A 205 11.05 -8.79 -4.02
C ALA A 205 9.62 -8.24 -3.96
N ALA A 206 9.00 -8.32 -2.79
CA ALA A 206 7.65 -7.81 -2.56
C ALA A 206 7.43 -7.35 -1.12
N GLY A 207 6.55 -6.36 -0.94
CA GLY A 207 6.02 -5.89 0.32
C GLY A 207 4.56 -6.27 0.50
N VAL A 208 4.16 -6.59 1.74
CA VAL A 208 2.77 -6.96 2.09
C VAL A 208 2.22 -5.96 3.08
N PHE A 209 1.18 -5.23 2.68
CA PHE A 209 0.43 -4.30 3.51
C PHE A 209 -0.96 -4.88 3.77
N VAL A 210 -1.43 -4.79 5.00
CA VAL A 210 -2.75 -5.23 5.42
C VAL A 210 -3.45 -4.04 6.02
N VAL A 211 -4.56 -3.63 5.42
CA VAL A 211 -5.37 -2.49 5.85
C VAL A 211 -6.80 -2.95 6.17
N GLU A 212 -7.59 -2.05 6.75
CA GLU A 212 -9.01 -2.31 6.97
C GLU A 212 -9.70 -2.61 5.64
N HIS A 213 -10.82 -3.32 5.66
CA HIS A 213 -11.55 -3.62 4.44
C HIS A 213 -11.91 -2.35 3.66
N GLN A 214 -11.56 -2.32 2.37
CA GLN A 214 -11.80 -1.21 1.44
C GLN A 214 -12.62 -1.75 0.28
N GLU A 215 -13.94 -1.61 0.37
CA GLU A 215 -14.89 -2.17 -0.60
C GLU A 215 -14.59 -1.74 -2.04
N SER A 216 -14.15 -0.49 -2.26
CA SER A 216 -13.87 0.00 -3.60
C SER A 216 -12.55 -0.51 -4.18
N ALA A 217 -11.61 -0.98 -3.36
CA ALA A 217 -10.25 -1.24 -3.83
C ALA A 217 -10.16 -2.37 -4.86
N GLU A 218 -10.91 -3.45 -4.65
CA GLU A 218 -11.02 -4.54 -5.62
C GLU A 218 -11.93 -4.15 -6.78
N VAL A 219 -13.06 -3.48 -6.53
CA VAL A 219 -13.97 -3.02 -7.59
C VAL A 219 -13.25 -2.12 -8.59
N ASP A 220 -12.46 -1.16 -8.10
CA ASP A 220 -11.66 -0.26 -8.94
C ASP A 220 -10.60 -1.05 -9.76
N ALA A 221 -10.01 -2.09 -9.16
CA ALA A 221 -9.04 -2.95 -9.84
C ALA A 221 -9.70 -3.86 -10.90
N GLU A 222 -10.87 -4.42 -10.61
CA GLU A 222 -11.69 -5.20 -11.55
C GLU A 222 -12.18 -4.35 -12.71
N GLU A 223 -12.70 -3.15 -12.44
CA GLU A 223 -13.14 -2.20 -13.48
C GLU A 223 -11.96 -1.87 -14.39
N ARG A 224 -10.81 -1.53 -13.81
CA ARG A 224 -9.57 -1.29 -14.56
C ARG A 224 -9.21 -2.49 -15.44
N GLU A 225 -9.18 -3.70 -14.90
CA GLU A 225 -8.85 -4.90 -15.67
C GLU A 225 -9.86 -5.17 -16.79
N GLY A 226 -11.15 -4.94 -16.54
CA GLY A 226 -12.22 -4.98 -17.53
C GLY A 226 -11.98 -4.01 -18.69
N LEU A 227 -11.62 -2.75 -18.38
CA LEU A 227 -11.27 -1.75 -19.40
C LEU A 227 -9.99 -2.10 -20.19
N LEU A 228 -9.01 -2.74 -19.54
CA LEU A 228 -7.77 -3.14 -20.21
C LEU A 228 -7.96 -4.37 -21.10
N SER A 229 -8.84 -5.29 -20.73
CA SER A 229 -9.14 -6.52 -21.46
C SER A 229 -10.16 -6.33 -22.59
N SER A 230 -10.94 -5.25 -22.58
CA SER A 230 -11.92 -4.90 -23.63
C SER A 230 -11.30 -4.36 -24.93
N TYR A 231 -10.04 -4.70 -25.22
CA TYR A 231 -9.34 -4.29 -26.43
C TYR A 231 -8.98 -5.48 -27.33
N GLY A 232 -9.29 -5.35 -28.61
CA GLY A 232 -8.72 -6.14 -29.69
C GLY A 232 -7.45 -5.48 -30.23
N ALA A 233 -6.66 -6.25 -30.98
CA ALA A 233 -5.43 -5.73 -31.58
C ALA A 233 -5.17 -6.28 -32.98
N PHE A 234 -4.67 -5.42 -33.87
CA PHE A 234 -3.98 -5.80 -35.10
C PHE A 234 -2.47 -5.63 -34.88
N SER A 235 -1.76 -6.76 -34.77
CA SER A 235 -0.32 -6.74 -34.48
C SER A 235 0.51 -6.46 -35.72
N GLY A 236 1.56 -5.65 -35.57
CA GLY A 236 2.50 -5.35 -36.64
C GLY A 236 2.03 -4.29 -37.64
N GLU A 237 0.99 -3.52 -37.32
CA GLU A 237 0.53 -2.39 -38.13
C GLU A 237 -0.09 -1.26 -37.29
N SER A 238 -0.09 -0.04 -37.84
CA SER A 238 -0.82 1.09 -37.28
C SER A 238 -2.30 0.99 -37.58
N CYS A 239 -3.11 1.69 -36.79
CA CYS A 239 -4.48 2.01 -37.21
C CYS A 239 -4.47 2.91 -38.46
N GLY A 240 -5.62 3.06 -39.08
CA GLY A 240 -5.86 3.98 -40.18
C GLY A 240 -5.51 5.44 -39.78
N LYS A 241 -4.78 6.14 -40.65
CA LYS A 241 -4.24 7.49 -40.36
C LYS A 241 -5.15 8.65 -40.80
N GLY A 242 -6.41 8.40 -41.16
CA GLY A 242 -7.31 9.42 -41.72
C GLY A 242 -7.91 10.40 -40.71
N ASN A 243 -7.92 10.04 -39.43
CA ASN A 243 -8.88 10.60 -38.47
C ASN A 243 -8.34 10.62 -37.02
N VAL A 244 -7.27 11.37 -36.80
CA VAL A 244 -6.64 11.48 -35.48
C VAL A 244 -7.57 12.20 -34.48
N LEU A 245 -7.79 11.58 -33.33
CA LEU A 245 -8.55 12.11 -32.19
C LEU A 245 -7.61 12.74 -31.16
N LYS A 246 -8.09 13.75 -30.44
CA LYS A 246 -7.41 14.31 -29.26
C LYS A 246 -8.03 13.78 -27.98
N ILE A 247 -7.21 13.24 -27.09
CA ILE A 247 -7.58 12.87 -25.72
C ILE A 247 -6.87 13.81 -24.76
N GLY A 248 -7.61 14.48 -23.87
CA GLY A 248 -7.04 15.50 -22.98
C GLY A 248 -6.34 16.63 -23.75
N GLY A 249 -6.85 16.98 -24.93
CA GLY A 249 -6.30 18.04 -25.80
C GLY A 249 -5.09 17.63 -26.66
N ALA A 250 -4.53 16.43 -26.49
CA ALA A 250 -3.39 15.93 -27.26
C ALA A 250 -3.77 14.73 -28.14
N SER A 251 -3.25 14.68 -29.37
CA SER A 251 -3.46 13.55 -30.29
C SER A 251 -2.58 12.34 -29.98
N THR A 252 -1.54 12.55 -29.19
CA THR A 252 -0.58 11.52 -28.81
C THR A 252 -0.34 11.55 -27.32
N LEU A 253 -0.07 10.38 -26.75
CA LEU A 253 0.28 10.23 -25.35
C LEU A 253 1.51 9.33 -25.20
N LEU A 254 2.50 9.80 -24.44
CA LEU A 254 3.64 9.00 -24.01
C LEU A 254 3.28 8.18 -22.76
N GLY A 255 3.55 6.88 -22.82
CA GLY A 255 3.35 5.94 -21.72
C GLY A 255 3.26 4.47 -22.13
N SER A 256 2.95 3.64 -21.14
CA SER A 256 2.67 2.22 -21.35
C SER A 256 1.40 2.01 -22.17
N LEU A 257 1.27 0.82 -22.73
CA LEU A 257 0.05 0.38 -23.41
C LEU A 257 -1.19 0.55 -22.53
N ASP A 258 -1.12 0.15 -21.26
CA ASP A 258 -2.25 0.29 -20.32
C ASP A 258 -2.68 1.74 -20.12
N LYS A 259 -1.72 2.67 -20.06
CA LYS A 259 -2.02 4.11 -19.97
C LYS A 259 -2.78 4.58 -21.20
N CYS A 260 -2.42 4.08 -22.39
CA CYS A 260 -3.11 4.39 -23.64
C CYS A 260 -4.52 3.80 -23.69
N LYS A 261 -4.69 2.56 -23.25
CA LYS A 261 -6.01 1.91 -23.13
C LYS A 261 -6.93 2.71 -22.20
N LEU A 262 -6.46 3.05 -21.00
CA LEU A 262 -7.25 3.83 -20.05
C LEU A 262 -7.55 5.25 -20.54
N ALA A 263 -6.58 5.93 -21.15
CA ALA A 263 -6.82 7.24 -21.73
C ALA A 263 -7.92 7.20 -22.81
N CYS A 264 -7.94 6.15 -23.63
CA CYS A 264 -8.97 5.96 -24.65
C CYS A 264 -10.34 5.56 -24.06
N TRP A 265 -10.43 5.02 -22.85
CA TRP A 265 -11.70 4.73 -22.15
C TRP A 265 -12.21 5.88 -21.29
N GLN A 266 -11.32 6.55 -20.57
CA GLN A 266 -11.68 7.44 -19.46
C GLN A 266 -11.20 8.88 -19.66
N GLY A 267 -10.28 9.14 -20.60
CA GLY A 267 -9.76 10.49 -20.83
C GLY A 267 -10.79 11.43 -21.45
N ASP A 268 -10.55 12.75 -21.36
CA ASP A 268 -11.43 13.73 -22.00
C ASP A 268 -11.45 13.52 -23.52
N GLY A 269 -12.63 13.24 -24.07
CA GLY A 269 -12.81 12.85 -25.48
C GLY A 269 -12.84 11.34 -25.73
N ALA A 270 -12.67 10.51 -24.71
CA ALA A 270 -12.64 9.04 -24.81
C ALA A 270 -13.90 8.42 -25.42
N MET A 271 -15.05 9.08 -25.27
CA MET A 271 -16.31 8.66 -25.89
C MET A 271 -16.23 8.56 -27.42
N GLN A 272 -15.32 9.32 -28.04
CA GLN A 272 -15.09 9.30 -29.48
C GLN A 272 -13.89 8.44 -29.87
N CYS A 273 -13.18 7.85 -28.91
CA CYS A 273 -12.02 7.01 -29.15
C CYS A 273 -12.46 5.59 -29.47
N HIS A 274 -12.30 5.17 -30.72
CA HIS A 274 -12.53 3.78 -31.12
C HIS A 274 -11.25 2.95 -30.94
N GLY A 275 -10.08 3.58 -30.95
CA GLY A 275 -8.81 2.92 -30.71
C GLY A 275 -7.61 3.83 -30.87
N PHE A 276 -6.42 3.23 -30.84
CA PHE A 276 -5.15 3.93 -30.95
C PHE A 276 -4.06 3.06 -31.58
N THR A 277 -3.16 3.70 -32.31
CA THR A 277 -1.89 3.07 -32.71
C THR A 277 -0.92 3.15 -31.54
N TYR A 278 -0.29 2.05 -31.14
CA TYR A 278 0.80 2.02 -30.16
C TYR A 278 2.14 1.76 -30.84
N ASP A 279 3.08 2.68 -30.65
CA ASP A 279 4.49 2.53 -31.04
C ASP A 279 5.29 2.04 -29.83
N LYS A 280 5.69 0.75 -29.88
CA LYS A 280 6.44 0.06 -28.83
C LYS A 280 7.80 0.70 -28.59
N LYS A 281 8.47 1.12 -29.67
CA LYS A 281 9.80 1.72 -29.61
C LYS A 281 9.78 3.06 -28.89
N GLN A 282 8.72 3.84 -29.09
CA GLN A 282 8.57 5.16 -28.47
C GLN A 282 7.76 5.13 -27.18
N SER A 283 7.14 3.99 -26.83
CA SER A 283 6.12 3.92 -25.78
C SER A 283 5.10 5.04 -25.93
N LYS A 284 4.50 5.13 -27.12
CA LYS A 284 3.63 6.25 -27.53
C LYS A 284 2.37 5.75 -28.20
N CYS A 285 1.22 6.29 -27.83
CA CYS A 285 -0.02 6.08 -28.57
C CYS A 285 -0.45 7.31 -29.37
N THR A 286 -1.13 7.07 -30.49
CA THR A 286 -1.86 8.06 -31.30
C THR A 286 -3.32 7.63 -31.38
N PHE A 287 -4.26 8.48 -30.97
CA PHE A 287 -5.68 8.13 -30.86
C PHE A 287 -6.44 8.39 -32.17
N HIS A 288 -7.47 7.59 -32.43
CA HIS A 288 -8.23 7.61 -33.69
C HIS A 288 -9.75 7.58 -33.42
N TYR A 289 -10.50 8.33 -34.23
CA TYR A 289 -11.97 8.28 -34.24
C TYR A 289 -12.50 6.94 -34.78
N ASP A 290 -11.81 6.34 -35.75
CA ASP A 290 -12.11 5.05 -36.36
C ASP A 290 -10.80 4.39 -36.79
N VAL A 291 -10.52 3.21 -36.25
CA VAL A 291 -9.25 2.50 -36.48
C VAL A 291 -9.08 1.99 -37.90
N MET A 292 -10.14 1.95 -38.71
CA MET A 292 -10.12 1.44 -40.08
C MET A 292 -9.97 2.54 -41.14
N ASP A 293 -10.08 3.82 -40.77
CA ASP A 293 -10.09 4.91 -41.74
C ASP A 293 -8.70 5.39 -42.16
N GLY A 294 -8.44 5.32 -43.47
CA GLY A 294 -7.20 5.78 -44.08
C GLY A 294 -6.11 4.70 -44.17
N LYS A 295 -4.89 5.12 -44.54
CA LYS A 295 -3.79 4.19 -44.82
C LYS A 295 -3.17 3.66 -43.53
N VAL A 296 -2.97 2.34 -43.47
CA VAL A 296 -2.19 1.67 -42.43
C VAL A 296 -0.70 1.66 -42.75
N SER A 297 0.15 1.65 -41.73
CA SER A 297 1.60 1.48 -41.85
C SER A 297 2.03 0.20 -41.15
N LYS A 298 2.73 -0.68 -41.86
CA LYS A 298 3.21 -1.95 -41.30
C LYS A 298 4.55 -1.78 -40.61
N GLY A 299 4.74 -2.46 -39.49
CA GLY A 299 5.99 -2.50 -38.73
C GLY A 299 5.84 -3.28 -37.44
N LYS A 300 6.84 -4.10 -37.09
CA LYS A 300 6.82 -4.97 -35.89
C LYS A 300 6.64 -4.20 -34.57
N GLU A 301 7.07 -2.95 -34.56
CA GLU A 301 6.98 -2.04 -33.41
C GLU A 301 5.67 -1.27 -33.33
N LEU A 302 4.74 -1.50 -34.26
CA LEU A 302 3.42 -0.87 -34.30
C LEU A 302 2.35 -1.92 -34.07
N ASP A 303 1.41 -1.62 -33.19
CA ASP A 303 0.16 -2.36 -33.08
C ASP A 303 -1.02 -1.37 -33.08
N CYS A 304 -2.14 -1.75 -33.70
CA CYS A 304 -3.39 -1.02 -33.59
C CYS A 304 -4.26 -1.68 -32.53
N TYR A 305 -4.69 -0.93 -31.52
CA TYR A 305 -5.61 -1.39 -30.49
C TYR A 305 -6.98 -0.74 -30.69
N PHE A 306 -8.06 -1.52 -30.57
CA PHE A 306 -9.43 -1.03 -30.72
C PHE A 306 -10.35 -1.60 -29.66
N LYS A 307 -11.36 -0.83 -29.25
CA LYS A 307 -12.34 -1.30 -28.26
C LYS A 307 -13.19 -2.42 -28.87
N ILE A 308 -13.33 -3.53 -28.13
CA ILE A 308 -14.33 -4.56 -28.40
C ILE A 308 -15.51 -4.19 -27.51
N ILE A 309 -16.52 -3.56 -28.11
CA ILE A 309 -17.79 -3.22 -27.45
C ILE A 309 -18.79 -4.31 -27.81
#